data_AF-G2X0N0-F1
#
_entry.id   AF-G2X0N0-F1
#
_cell.length_a   1.000
_cell.length_b   1.000
_cell.length_c   1.000
_cell.angle_alpha   90.00
_cell.angle_beta   90.00
_cell.angle_gamma   90.00
#
_symmetry.space_group_name_H-M   'P 1'
#
loop_
_entity.id
_entity.type
_entity.pdbx_description
1 polymer ?
#
loop_
_entity_poly.entity_id
_entity_poly.type
_entity_poly.pdbx_seq_one_letter_code
_entity_poly.pdbx_strand_id
1 'polypeptide(L)'
;MISILETHIRNVVTHFKGACYAWDVVNEALNEDGTYRTTDSVWYRTIGVDYIPLAFKAVRAADPNAKLYYNDYICDRPGRKVTGAQNLIRMVRDAGAPIDGMGLQGHMTTGQIGSLATLTENLWAFANLNVDVAYTELDMVARSGSSQFQKQATDWATVVQACLAVARCVGITGWGFTDAHTWIGGGNPLIWDASYQKKPAYNAILTAWGSSSGTPLTTPPTTPPPSGNCSPLYGQCDGQG
;
A
#
# COMPACT_ATOMS: atom_id res chain seq x y z
N MET A 1 21.20 17.89 -9.95
CA MET A 1 20.37 17.12 -9.02
C MET A 1 19.78 15.88 -9.69
N ILE A 2 19.24 15.96 -10.91
CA ILE A 2 18.71 14.80 -11.65
C ILE A 2 19.71 13.63 -11.69
N SER A 3 20.98 13.87 -12.05
CA SER A 3 22.01 12.82 -12.07
C SER A 3 22.29 12.18 -10.71
N ILE A 4 22.05 12.89 -9.60
CA ILE A 4 22.19 12.35 -8.24
C ILE A 4 21.04 11.40 -7.92
N LEU A 5 19.79 11.79 -8.24
CA LEU A 5 18.61 10.95 -8.13
C LEU A 5 18.79 9.64 -8.92
N GLU A 6 19.14 9.76 -10.20
CA GLU A 6 19.34 8.60 -11.09
C GLU A 6 20.51 7.72 -10.63
N THR A 7 21.60 8.31 -10.13
CA THR A 7 22.74 7.54 -9.60
C THR A 7 22.36 6.77 -8.33
N HIS A 8 21.62 7.40 -7.41
CA HIS A 8 21.12 6.74 -6.21
C HIS A 8 20.22 5.55 -6.58
N ILE A 9 19.19 5.80 -7.39
CA ILE A 9 18.24 4.77 -7.85
C ILE A 9 18.99 3.63 -8.54
N ARG A 10 19.84 3.95 -9.51
CA ARG A 10 20.59 2.93 -10.26
C ARG A 10 21.43 2.07 -9.33
N ASN A 11 22.16 2.66 -8.39
CA ASN A 11 23.03 1.90 -7.49
C ASN A 11 22.24 0.96 -6.57
N VAL A 12 21.17 1.46 -5.94
CA VAL A 12 20.34 0.67 -5.02
C VAL A 12 19.56 -0.42 -5.76
N VAL A 13 18.85 -0.07 -6.83
CA VAL A 13 18.02 -1.02 -7.59
C VAL A 13 18.87 -2.06 -8.29
N THR A 14 20.04 -1.69 -8.84
CA THR A 14 20.96 -2.67 -9.45
C THR A 14 21.51 -3.64 -8.40
N HIS A 15 21.79 -3.17 -7.18
CA HIS A 15 22.29 -4.02 -6.11
C HIS A 15 21.29 -5.13 -5.74
N PHE A 16 20.00 -4.81 -5.66
CA PHE A 16 18.93 -5.76 -5.32
C PHE A 16 18.15 -6.30 -6.52
N LYS A 17 18.71 -6.17 -7.74
CA LYS A 17 18.04 -6.55 -8.97
C LYS A 17 17.57 -8.00 -8.94
N GLY A 18 16.29 -8.23 -9.22
CA GLY A 18 15.65 -9.55 -9.21
C GLY A 18 15.39 -10.14 -7.82
N ALA A 19 15.80 -9.47 -6.74
CA ALA A 19 15.47 -9.86 -5.36
C ALA A 19 14.18 -9.19 -4.87
N CYS A 20 13.87 -8.00 -5.37
CA CYS A 20 12.66 -7.26 -5.02
C CYS A 20 11.53 -7.61 -5.99
N TYR A 21 10.40 -8.09 -5.46
CA TYR A 21 9.17 -8.23 -6.23
C TYR A 21 8.64 -6.86 -6.66
N ALA A 22 8.66 -5.90 -5.73
CA ALA A 22 8.16 -4.54 -5.92
C ALA A 22 9.09 -3.51 -5.27
N TRP A 23 9.04 -2.28 -5.77
CA TRP A 23 9.69 -1.09 -5.21
C TRP A 23 8.67 -0.01 -4.91
N ASP A 24 8.73 0.57 -3.71
CA ASP A 24 8.11 1.87 -3.43
C ASP A 24 9.01 2.98 -3.99
N VAL A 25 8.82 3.27 -5.28
CA VAL A 25 9.73 4.16 -6.04
C VAL A 25 9.68 5.59 -5.52
N VAL A 26 8.48 6.05 -5.14
CA VAL A 26 8.27 7.34 -4.52
C VAL A 26 7.30 7.14 -3.35
N ASN A 27 7.73 7.57 -2.17
CA ASN A 27 6.96 7.50 -0.94
C ASN A 27 6.47 8.90 -0.55
N GLU A 28 5.18 9.03 -0.21
CA GLU A 28 4.60 10.20 0.48
C GLU A 28 4.83 11.57 -0.18
N ALA A 29 4.75 11.64 -1.51
CA ALA A 29 4.98 12.88 -2.27
C ALA A 29 3.86 13.93 -2.11
N LEU A 30 2.77 13.61 -1.39
CA LEU A 30 1.57 14.43 -1.26
C LEU A 30 1.34 14.87 0.20
N ASN A 31 0.86 16.11 0.35
CA ASN A 31 0.26 16.63 1.58
C ASN A 31 -1.13 16.01 1.81
N GLU A 32 -1.69 16.20 3.00
CA GLU A 32 -3.02 15.71 3.38
C GLU A 32 -4.16 16.27 2.52
N ASP A 33 -3.96 17.44 1.92
CA ASP A 33 -4.92 18.08 1.01
C ASP A 33 -4.79 17.62 -0.45
N GLY A 34 -3.88 16.68 -0.74
CA GLY A 34 -3.63 16.13 -2.07
C GLY A 34 -2.76 16.99 -2.97
N THR A 35 -2.19 18.10 -2.46
CA THR A 35 -1.15 18.85 -3.17
C THR A 35 0.21 18.20 -3.01
N TYR A 36 1.15 18.48 -3.92
CA TYR A 36 2.52 17.97 -3.80
C TYR A 36 3.27 18.60 -2.62
N ARG A 37 4.10 17.81 -1.94
CA ARG A 37 5.07 18.32 -0.96
C ARG A 37 6.16 19.12 -1.66
N THR A 38 6.07 20.44 -1.59
CA THR A 38 6.97 21.33 -2.33
C THR A 38 8.17 21.81 -1.52
N THR A 39 8.00 22.10 -0.22
CA THR A 39 9.05 22.67 0.64
C THR A 39 9.91 21.60 1.31
N ASP A 40 9.28 20.50 1.72
CA ASP A 40 9.92 19.49 2.58
C ASP A 40 10.59 18.37 1.78
N SER A 41 10.40 18.37 0.45
CA SER A 41 11.07 17.45 -0.47
C SER A 41 12.25 18.14 -1.15
N VAL A 42 13.47 17.68 -0.88
CA VAL A 42 14.66 18.16 -1.60
C VAL A 42 14.55 17.90 -3.10
N TRP A 43 13.91 16.79 -3.50
CA TRP A 43 13.69 16.44 -4.90
C TRP A 43 12.75 17.43 -5.57
N TYR A 44 11.61 17.75 -4.94
CA TYR A 44 10.68 18.73 -5.49
C TYR A 44 11.32 20.13 -5.57
N ARG A 45 12.02 20.58 -4.51
CA ARG A 45 12.65 21.90 -4.49
C ARG A 45 13.68 22.13 -5.59
N THR A 46 14.28 21.06 -6.10
CA THR A 46 15.44 21.14 -7.00
C THR A 46 15.16 20.69 -8.43
N ILE A 47 14.23 19.75 -8.61
CA ILE A 47 13.85 19.19 -9.92
C ILE A 47 12.42 19.62 -10.29
N GLY A 48 11.58 20.00 -9.31
CA GLY A 48 10.15 20.14 -9.50
C GLY A 48 9.45 18.77 -9.57
N VAL A 49 8.16 18.77 -9.88
CA VAL A 49 7.33 17.55 -9.92
C VAL A 49 7.89 16.44 -10.83
N ASP A 50 8.69 16.81 -11.83
CA ASP A 50 9.31 15.90 -12.79
C ASP A 50 10.22 14.84 -12.16
N TYR A 51 10.68 15.02 -10.92
CA TYR A 51 11.47 13.99 -10.21
C TYR A 51 10.70 12.67 -10.10
N ILE A 52 9.37 12.71 -10.00
CA ILE A 52 8.53 11.53 -9.83
C ILE A 52 8.60 10.64 -11.09
N PRO A 53 8.17 11.07 -12.29
CA PRO A 53 8.28 10.22 -13.48
C PRO A 53 9.73 9.88 -13.85
N LEU A 54 10.70 10.75 -13.54
CA LEU A 54 12.13 10.43 -13.71
C LEU A 54 12.56 9.26 -12.83
N ALA A 55 12.12 9.21 -11.56
CA ALA A 55 12.43 8.11 -10.65
C ALA A 55 11.87 6.78 -11.17
N PHE A 56 10.60 6.76 -11.59
CA PHE A 56 9.96 5.56 -12.17
C PHE A 56 10.68 5.05 -13.44
N LYS A 57 11.11 5.95 -14.34
CA LYS A 57 11.92 5.58 -15.51
C LYS A 57 13.28 5.00 -15.10
N ALA A 58 13.93 5.60 -14.10
CA ALA A 58 15.23 5.14 -13.61
C ALA A 58 15.15 3.75 -12.97
N VAL A 59 14.12 3.47 -12.16
CA VAL A 59 13.95 2.13 -11.56
C VAL A 59 13.69 1.10 -12.66
N ARG A 60 12.80 1.37 -13.63
CA ARG A 60 12.54 0.43 -14.74
C ARG A 60 13.79 0.13 -15.57
N ALA A 61 14.63 1.13 -15.80
CA ALA A 61 15.88 0.93 -16.54
C ALA A 61 16.86 0.02 -15.77
N ALA A 62 16.89 0.12 -14.43
CA ALA A 62 17.77 -0.69 -13.59
C ALA A 62 17.24 -2.13 -13.40
N ASP A 63 15.95 -2.28 -13.09
CA ASP A 63 15.27 -3.57 -12.95
C ASP A 63 13.97 -3.62 -13.78
N PRO A 64 14.02 -4.23 -14.98
CA PRO A 64 12.86 -4.37 -15.85
C PRO A 64 11.74 -5.26 -15.31
N ASN A 65 12.00 -6.10 -14.30
CA ASN A 65 11.04 -7.11 -13.84
C ASN A 65 10.32 -6.73 -12.55
N ALA A 66 10.87 -5.79 -11.77
CA ALA A 66 10.23 -5.33 -10.54
C ALA A 66 8.94 -4.56 -10.83
N LYS A 67 7.97 -4.68 -9.92
CA LYS A 67 6.76 -3.85 -9.91
C LYS A 67 7.05 -2.49 -9.27
N LEU A 68 6.52 -1.41 -9.85
CA LEU A 68 6.82 -0.05 -9.42
C LEU A 68 5.60 0.61 -8.78
N TYR A 69 5.71 0.91 -7.49
CA TYR A 69 4.63 1.46 -6.68
C TYR A 69 4.87 2.93 -6.33
N TYR A 70 3.79 3.69 -6.27
CA TYR A 70 3.69 4.89 -5.44
C TYR A 70 3.06 4.48 -4.11
N ASN A 71 3.67 4.82 -2.97
CA ASN A 71 3.22 4.41 -1.63
C ASN A 71 2.90 5.64 -0.77
N ASP A 72 1.77 5.64 -0.06
CA ASP A 72 1.35 6.80 0.75
C ASP A 72 0.28 6.46 1.82
N TYR A 73 0.29 7.22 2.93
CA TYR A 73 -0.75 7.18 3.97
C TYR A 73 -1.98 8.04 3.64
N ILE A 74 -3.09 7.82 4.36
CA ILE A 74 -4.38 8.53 4.22
C ILE A 74 -5.03 8.29 2.84
N CYS A 75 -4.51 7.34 2.07
CA CYS A 75 -5.05 6.96 0.78
C CYS A 75 -6.08 5.81 0.86
N ASP A 76 -6.38 5.30 2.06
CA ASP A 76 -7.20 4.11 2.30
C ASP A 76 -8.72 4.31 2.13
N ARG A 77 -9.17 5.56 2.14
CA ARG A 77 -10.58 5.94 1.99
C ARG A 77 -10.71 7.21 1.15
N PRO A 78 -11.85 7.40 0.46
CA PRO A 78 -12.04 8.55 -0.42
C PRO A 78 -11.78 9.89 0.29
N GLY A 79 -11.03 10.77 -0.37
CA GLY A 79 -10.62 12.05 0.19
C GLY A 79 -9.73 12.84 -0.76
N ARG A 80 -9.32 14.04 -0.33
CA ARG A 80 -8.50 14.94 -1.15
C ARG A 80 -7.15 14.32 -1.52
N LYS A 81 -6.48 13.67 -0.57
CA LYS A 81 -5.21 12.98 -0.82
C LYS A 81 -5.33 11.83 -1.81
N VAL A 82 -6.41 11.04 -1.74
CA VAL A 82 -6.72 10.00 -2.74
C VAL A 82 -6.87 10.60 -4.15
N THR A 83 -7.58 11.71 -4.29
CA THR A 83 -7.68 12.42 -5.58
C THR A 83 -6.30 12.87 -6.07
N GLY A 84 -5.46 13.39 -5.17
CA GLY A 84 -4.06 13.72 -5.47
C GLY A 84 -3.25 12.52 -5.95
N ALA A 85 -3.34 11.38 -5.28
CA ALA A 85 -2.63 10.15 -5.63
C ALA A 85 -3.09 9.61 -7.00
N GLN A 86 -4.39 9.63 -7.28
CA GLN A 86 -4.90 9.27 -8.61
C GLN A 86 -4.38 10.21 -9.71
N ASN A 87 -4.28 11.51 -9.44
CA ASN A 87 -3.71 12.47 -10.38
C ASN A 87 -2.21 12.26 -10.59
N LEU A 88 -1.47 11.93 -9.54
CA LEU A 88 -0.05 11.56 -9.61
C LEU A 88 0.15 10.33 -10.51
N ILE A 89 -0.64 9.26 -10.30
CA ILE A 89 -0.57 8.05 -11.14
C ILE A 89 -0.82 8.39 -12.62
N ARG A 90 -1.83 9.21 -12.91
CA ARG A 90 -2.11 9.68 -14.27
C ARG A 90 -0.93 10.48 -14.84
N MET A 91 -0.37 11.41 -14.07
CA MET A 91 0.76 12.24 -14.47
C MET A 91 2.01 11.40 -14.79
N VAL A 92 2.33 10.39 -13.98
CA VAL A 92 3.47 9.49 -14.23
C VAL A 92 3.28 8.76 -15.56
N ARG A 93 2.08 8.23 -15.80
CA ARG A 93 1.74 7.55 -17.05
C ARG A 93 1.76 8.49 -18.26
N ASP A 94 1.21 9.70 -18.13
CA ASP A 94 1.16 10.70 -19.20
C ASP A 94 2.58 11.20 -19.57
N ALA A 95 3.51 11.18 -18.62
CA ALA A 95 4.94 11.42 -18.86
C ALA A 95 5.68 10.23 -19.51
N GLY A 96 4.98 9.14 -19.85
CA GLY A 96 5.54 7.93 -20.43
C GLY A 96 6.40 7.11 -19.46
N ALA A 97 6.23 7.30 -18.15
CA ALA A 97 6.90 6.50 -17.14
C ALA A 97 6.03 5.28 -16.74
N PRO A 98 6.64 4.13 -16.44
CA PRO A 98 5.91 2.97 -15.95
C PRO A 98 5.48 3.17 -14.51
N ILE A 99 4.25 2.78 -14.18
CA ILE A 99 3.75 2.68 -12.80
C ILE A 99 2.82 1.48 -12.75
N ASP A 100 3.12 0.53 -11.87
CA ASP A 100 2.43 -0.74 -11.82
C ASP A 100 1.45 -0.82 -10.64
N GLY A 101 1.66 -0.03 -9.59
CA GLY A 101 0.90 -0.18 -8.35
C GLY A 101 0.71 1.09 -7.53
N MET A 102 -0.35 1.05 -6.70
CA MET A 102 -0.59 1.99 -5.59
C MET A 102 -0.49 1.22 -4.26
N GLY A 103 0.42 1.66 -3.40
CA GLY A 103 0.58 1.19 -2.03
C GLY A 103 -0.22 2.08 -1.09
N LEU A 104 -1.21 1.49 -0.42
CA LEU A 104 -1.99 2.15 0.62
C LEU A 104 -1.39 1.73 1.96
N GLN A 105 -0.71 2.66 2.65
CA GLN A 105 0.01 2.29 3.88
C GLN A 105 -0.92 1.64 4.91
N GLY A 106 -2.14 2.16 5.10
CA GLY A 106 -3.10 1.51 6.01
C GLY A 106 -2.84 1.80 7.49
N HIS A 107 -2.19 2.90 7.83
CA HIS A 107 -2.12 3.38 9.21
C HIS A 107 -3.48 3.89 9.69
N MET A 108 -4.19 3.06 10.43
CA MET A 108 -5.60 3.26 10.74
C MET A 108 -5.87 3.40 12.24
N THR A 109 -7.05 3.94 12.56
CA THR A 109 -7.57 3.99 13.94
C THR A 109 -8.76 3.05 14.06
N THR A 110 -8.73 2.19 15.08
CA THR A 110 -9.79 1.21 15.36
C THR A 110 -11.15 1.90 15.42
N GLY A 111 -12.04 1.48 14.52
CA GLY A 111 -13.40 1.94 14.39
C GLY A 111 -13.61 3.15 13.53
N GLN A 112 -12.58 3.58 12.80
CA GLN A 112 -12.62 4.75 11.94
C GLN A 112 -12.17 4.42 10.50
N ILE A 113 -12.09 3.14 10.15
CA ILE A 113 -11.59 2.67 8.86
C ILE A 113 -12.58 2.92 7.71
N GLY A 114 -13.88 3.05 8.03
CA GLY A 114 -14.95 3.10 7.04
C GLY A 114 -15.68 1.76 6.91
N SER A 115 -16.59 1.65 5.93
CA SER A 115 -17.31 0.40 5.67
C SER A 115 -16.56 -0.48 4.67
N LEU A 116 -16.88 -1.78 4.62
CA LEU A 116 -16.36 -2.69 3.58
C LEU A 116 -16.58 -2.13 2.17
N ALA A 117 -17.78 -1.59 1.90
CA ALA A 117 -18.11 -0.99 0.60
C ALA A 117 -17.21 0.21 0.29
N THR A 118 -17.02 1.12 1.26
CA THR A 118 -16.15 2.30 1.11
C THR A 118 -14.70 1.92 0.81
N LEU A 119 -14.14 0.93 1.51
CA LEU A 119 -12.77 0.47 1.26
C LEU A 119 -12.66 -0.19 -0.11
N THR A 120 -13.64 -1.02 -0.47
CA THR A 120 -13.67 -1.71 -1.77
C THR A 120 -13.76 -0.71 -2.91
N GLU A 121 -14.66 0.26 -2.83
CA GLU A 121 -14.80 1.34 -3.83
C GLU A 121 -13.51 2.15 -4.00
N ASN A 122 -12.80 2.43 -2.90
CA ASN A 122 -11.53 3.14 -2.93
C ASN A 122 -10.43 2.34 -3.66
N LEU A 123 -10.31 1.04 -3.36
CA LEU A 123 -9.39 0.14 -4.07
C LEU A 123 -9.73 0.05 -5.56
N TRP A 124 -11.02 -0.05 -5.91
CA TRP A 124 -11.48 -0.01 -7.30
C TRP A 124 -11.13 1.28 -8.02
N ALA A 125 -11.21 2.44 -7.34
CA ALA A 125 -10.87 3.73 -7.93
C ALA A 125 -9.40 3.78 -8.42
N PHE A 126 -8.46 3.20 -7.67
CA PHE A 126 -7.08 3.04 -8.09
C PHE A 126 -6.91 1.94 -9.14
N ALA A 127 -7.54 0.77 -8.95
CA ALA A 127 -7.48 -0.34 -9.89
C ALA A 127 -7.97 0.06 -11.31
N ASN A 128 -8.97 0.94 -11.39
CA ASN A 128 -9.50 1.50 -12.63
C ASN A 128 -8.52 2.44 -13.36
N LEU A 129 -7.41 2.84 -12.72
CA LEU A 129 -6.28 3.50 -13.38
C LEU A 129 -5.30 2.52 -14.02
N ASN A 130 -5.64 1.22 -14.03
CA ASN A 130 -4.83 0.12 -14.55
C ASN A 130 -3.55 -0.15 -13.75
N VAL A 131 -3.59 0.09 -12.44
CA VAL A 131 -2.54 -0.28 -11.49
C VAL A 131 -3.03 -1.36 -10.53
N ASP A 132 -2.13 -2.16 -10.00
CA ASP A 132 -2.41 -3.05 -8.87
C ASP A 132 -2.54 -2.21 -7.59
N VAL A 133 -3.21 -2.75 -6.56
CA VAL A 133 -3.29 -2.11 -5.24
C VAL A 133 -2.80 -3.06 -4.16
N ALA A 134 -2.20 -2.53 -3.11
CA ALA A 134 -1.79 -3.31 -1.96
C ALA A 134 -1.94 -2.48 -0.69
N TYR A 135 -2.30 -3.13 0.42
CA TYR A 135 -2.06 -2.55 1.74
C TYR A 135 -0.63 -2.86 2.14
N THR A 136 0.19 -1.85 2.43
CA THR A 136 1.65 -2.01 2.49
C THR A 136 2.21 -1.93 3.91
N GLU A 137 1.51 -1.26 4.82
CA GLU A 137 2.02 -0.94 6.17
C GLU A 137 0.88 -1.01 7.22
N LEU A 138 -0.01 -2.00 7.07
CA LEU A 138 -1.26 -2.03 7.81
C LEU A 138 -1.03 -2.18 9.31
N ASP A 139 -1.52 -1.20 10.06
CA ASP A 139 -1.60 -1.22 11.51
C ASP A 139 -2.87 -0.48 11.96
N MET A 140 -3.41 -0.84 13.13
CA MET A 140 -4.70 -0.29 13.58
C MET A 140 -4.65 0.09 15.04
N VAL A 141 -4.37 1.35 15.35
CA VAL A 141 -4.31 1.82 16.75
C VAL A 141 -5.60 1.48 17.49
N ALA A 142 -5.46 0.67 18.53
CA ALA A 142 -6.52 0.23 19.44
C ALA A 142 -6.21 0.71 20.86
N ARG A 143 -7.04 1.61 21.38
CA ARG A 143 -7.01 1.94 22.82
C ARG A 143 -7.15 0.66 23.65
N SER A 144 -6.47 0.58 24.80
CA SER A 144 -6.46 -0.62 25.63
C SER A 144 -7.87 -1.05 26.06
N GLY A 145 -8.16 -2.35 25.97
CA GLY A 145 -9.41 -2.96 26.44
C GLY A 145 -9.92 -4.10 25.54
N SER A 146 -10.58 -5.10 26.13
CA SER A 146 -11.06 -6.28 25.39
C SER A 146 -12.06 -5.95 24.28
N SER A 147 -12.96 -4.99 24.51
CA SER A 147 -13.92 -4.50 23.49
C SER A 147 -13.21 -3.84 22.31
N GLN A 148 -12.14 -3.09 22.58
CA GLN A 148 -11.35 -2.43 21.55
C GLN A 148 -10.58 -3.44 20.71
N PHE A 149 -10.04 -4.50 21.30
CA PHE A 149 -9.38 -5.57 20.55
C PHE A 149 -10.34 -6.40 19.70
N GLN A 150 -11.58 -6.59 20.14
CA GLN A 150 -12.62 -7.19 19.29
C GLN A 150 -12.99 -6.28 18.12
N LYS A 151 -13.11 -4.97 18.36
CA LYS A 151 -13.36 -4.00 17.29
C LYS A 151 -12.21 -3.95 16.29
N GLN A 152 -10.97 -3.93 16.78
CA GLN A 152 -9.76 -4.03 15.97
C GLN A 152 -9.80 -5.31 15.12
N ALA A 153 -10.22 -6.45 15.68
CA ALA A 153 -10.35 -7.70 14.93
C ALA A 153 -11.36 -7.61 13.77
N THR A 154 -12.52 -6.98 14.01
CA THR A 154 -13.51 -6.72 12.95
C THR A 154 -12.95 -5.81 11.86
N ASP A 155 -12.21 -4.77 12.25
CA ASP A 155 -11.62 -3.81 11.30
C ASP A 155 -10.55 -4.48 10.42
N TRP A 156 -9.65 -5.29 11.01
CA TRP A 156 -8.67 -6.09 10.26
C TRP A 156 -9.36 -7.04 9.28
N ALA A 157 -10.40 -7.77 9.70
CA ALA A 157 -11.17 -8.64 8.83
C ALA A 157 -11.83 -7.87 7.68
N THR A 158 -12.32 -6.65 7.94
CA THR A 158 -12.96 -5.79 6.93
C THR A 158 -11.95 -5.37 5.86
N VAL A 159 -10.73 -5.00 6.24
CA VAL A 159 -9.66 -4.66 5.27
C VAL A 159 -9.28 -5.88 4.42
N VAL A 160 -9.14 -7.07 5.04
CA VAL A 160 -8.87 -8.32 4.32
C VAL A 160 -9.97 -8.62 3.31
N GLN A 161 -11.25 -8.52 3.71
CA GLN A 161 -12.39 -8.72 2.82
C GLN A 161 -12.43 -7.71 1.67
N ALA A 162 -12.12 -6.44 1.95
CA ALA A 162 -12.07 -5.40 0.91
C ALA A 162 -11.01 -5.72 -0.14
N CYS A 163 -9.80 -6.15 0.29
CA CYS A 163 -8.76 -6.56 -0.65
C CYS A 163 -9.17 -7.79 -1.47
N LEU A 164 -9.70 -8.84 -0.83
CA LEU A 164 -10.16 -10.05 -1.53
C LEU A 164 -11.30 -9.76 -2.54
N ALA A 165 -12.10 -8.73 -2.32
CA ALA A 165 -13.16 -8.31 -3.24
C ALA A 165 -12.66 -7.59 -4.50
N VAL A 166 -11.37 -7.21 -4.57
CA VAL A 166 -10.77 -6.50 -5.71
C VAL A 166 -9.68 -7.37 -6.33
N ALA A 167 -9.90 -7.87 -7.54
CA ALA A 167 -8.97 -8.79 -8.22
C ALA A 167 -7.55 -8.23 -8.42
N ARG A 168 -7.40 -6.89 -8.45
CA ARG A 168 -6.12 -6.19 -8.52
C ARG A 168 -5.51 -5.84 -7.16
N CYS A 169 -6.17 -6.20 -6.05
CA CYS A 169 -5.55 -6.13 -4.73
C CYS A 169 -4.65 -7.35 -4.53
N VAL A 170 -3.34 -7.13 -4.58
CA VAL A 170 -2.35 -8.21 -4.69
C VAL A 170 -1.71 -8.59 -3.36
N GLY A 171 -1.97 -7.84 -2.29
CA GLY A 171 -1.35 -8.13 -0.99
C GLY A 171 -1.79 -7.21 0.15
N ILE A 172 -1.52 -7.72 1.35
CA ILE A 172 -1.63 -7.00 2.62
C ILE A 172 -0.36 -7.30 3.40
N THR A 173 0.38 -6.26 3.77
CA THR A 173 1.56 -6.30 4.63
C THR A 173 1.24 -5.51 5.90
N GLY A 174 1.51 -6.08 7.07
CA GLY A 174 1.40 -5.36 8.34
C GLY A 174 2.71 -4.64 8.70
N TRP A 175 2.62 -3.47 9.33
CA TRP A 175 3.83 -2.71 9.73
C TRP A 175 4.44 -3.23 11.03
N GLY A 176 4.96 -4.44 10.93
CA GLY A 176 5.34 -5.28 12.06
C GLY A 176 4.25 -6.31 12.39
N PHE A 177 4.50 -7.11 13.43
CA PHE A 177 3.56 -8.13 13.87
C PHE A 177 3.25 -8.10 15.37
N THR A 178 4.18 -7.63 16.22
CA THR A 178 3.99 -7.59 17.68
C THR A 178 3.99 -6.16 18.22
N ASP A 179 3.03 -5.87 19.11
CA ASP A 179 2.92 -4.60 19.82
C ASP A 179 4.19 -4.24 20.63
N ALA A 180 5.08 -5.20 20.91
CA ALA A 180 6.35 -4.95 21.59
C ALA A 180 7.30 -4.01 20.82
N HIS A 181 7.21 -3.99 19.48
CA HIS A 181 8.19 -3.32 18.60
C HIS A 181 7.52 -2.39 17.57
N THR A 182 6.29 -1.96 17.84
CA THR A 182 5.57 -1.04 16.94
C THR A 182 6.24 0.33 16.89
N TRP A 183 6.35 0.92 15.69
CA TRP A 183 6.88 2.28 15.48
C TRP A 183 6.04 3.37 16.18
N ILE A 184 4.72 3.15 16.28
CA ILE A 184 3.76 4.05 16.95
C ILE A 184 4.11 4.32 18.43
N GLY A 185 4.88 3.45 19.09
CA GLY A 185 5.26 3.62 20.49
C GLY A 185 4.12 3.39 21.49
N GLY A 186 2.98 2.84 21.06
CA GLY A 186 1.84 2.53 21.91
C GLY A 186 0.59 2.16 21.13
N GLY A 187 -0.54 2.04 21.83
CA GLY A 187 -1.85 1.87 21.19
C GLY A 187 -2.12 0.47 20.61
N ASN A 188 -1.31 -0.53 20.96
CA ASN A 188 -1.51 -1.94 20.62
C ASN A 188 -2.01 -2.18 19.17
N PRO A 189 -1.29 -1.71 18.12
CA PRO A 189 -1.86 -1.61 16.79
C PRO A 189 -1.76 -2.89 15.95
N LEU A 190 -0.97 -3.87 16.39
CA LEU A 190 -0.61 -5.07 15.62
C LEU A 190 -1.40 -6.30 16.06
N ILE A 191 -1.12 -7.45 15.46
CA ILE A 191 -1.94 -8.66 15.63
C ILE A 191 -1.41 -9.67 16.66
N TRP A 192 -0.24 -9.39 17.25
CA TRP A 192 0.26 -10.00 18.48
C TRP A 192 0.51 -8.93 19.55
N ASP A 193 0.27 -9.28 20.81
CA ASP A 193 0.57 -8.39 21.92
C ASP A 193 2.08 -8.34 22.25
N ALA A 194 2.44 -7.52 23.24
CA ALA A 194 3.81 -7.33 23.67
C ALA A 194 4.42 -8.57 24.37
N SER A 195 3.60 -9.56 24.73
CA SER A 195 4.03 -10.86 25.28
C SER A 195 4.00 -11.97 24.23
N TYR A 196 3.96 -11.60 22.95
CA TYR A 196 3.93 -12.50 21.80
C TYR A 196 2.73 -13.45 21.77
N GLN A 197 1.63 -13.08 22.44
CA GLN A 197 0.37 -13.81 22.33
C GLN A 197 -0.47 -13.26 21.19
N LYS A 198 -1.17 -14.15 20.48
CA LYS A 198 -2.07 -13.79 19.39
C LYS A 198 -3.22 -12.94 19.94
N LYS A 199 -3.47 -11.80 19.32
CA LYS A 199 -4.66 -10.98 19.61
C LYS A 199 -5.86 -11.47 18.81
N PRO A 200 -7.10 -11.07 19.15
CA PRO A 200 -8.30 -11.45 18.42
C PRO A 200 -8.21 -11.21 16.91
N ALA A 201 -7.53 -10.14 16.49
CA ALA A 201 -7.32 -9.80 15.09
C ALA A 201 -6.59 -10.89 14.29
N TYR A 202 -5.68 -11.66 14.90
CA TYR A 202 -5.01 -12.79 14.23
C TYR A 202 -6.01 -13.82 13.69
N ASN A 203 -6.96 -14.25 14.54
CA ASN A 203 -7.96 -15.24 14.15
C ASN A 203 -9.02 -14.66 13.19
N ALA A 204 -9.34 -13.37 13.33
CA ALA A 204 -10.26 -12.69 12.42
C ALA A 204 -9.72 -12.60 11.00
N ILE A 205 -8.42 -12.33 10.82
CA ILE A 205 -7.74 -12.36 9.52
C ILE A 205 -7.81 -13.75 8.89
N LEU A 206 -7.46 -14.80 9.64
CA LEU A 206 -7.53 -16.18 9.15
C LEU A 206 -8.95 -16.56 8.72
N THR A 207 -9.95 -16.14 9.49
CA THR A 207 -11.36 -16.41 9.19
C THR A 207 -11.80 -15.67 7.93
N ALA A 208 -11.45 -14.39 7.78
CA ALA A 208 -11.75 -13.59 6.59
C ALA A 208 -11.12 -14.19 5.33
N TRP A 209 -9.88 -14.67 5.41
CA TRP A 209 -9.19 -15.33 4.31
C TRP A 209 -9.86 -16.65 3.93
N GLY A 210 -10.18 -17.50 4.91
CA GLY A 210 -10.79 -18.81 4.70
C GLY A 210 -12.27 -18.77 4.29
N SER A 211 -12.99 -17.69 4.64
CA SER A 211 -14.42 -17.52 4.34
C SER A 211 -14.69 -16.95 2.94
N SER A 212 -13.64 -16.57 2.20
CA SER A 212 -13.73 -16.01 0.84
C SER A 212 -14.05 -17.04 -0.25
N SER A 213 -14.39 -18.28 0.12
CA SER A 213 -15.01 -19.27 -0.79
C SER A 213 -16.44 -18.92 -1.23
N GLY A 214 -16.90 -17.69 -1.01
CA GLY A 214 -18.25 -17.21 -1.35
C GLY A 214 -18.23 -16.13 -2.43
N THR A 215 -18.77 -16.48 -3.60
CA THR A 215 -19.28 -15.67 -4.71
C THR A 215 -18.65 -14.27 -4.93
N PRO A 216 -17.83 -14.07 -5.98
CA PRO A 216 -17.39 -12.74 -6.40
C PRO A 216 -18.58 -11.83 -6.64
N LEU A 217 -18.52 -10.60 -6.13
CA LEU A 217 -19.46 -9.55 -6.52
C LEU A 217 -19.31 -9.33 -8.03
N THR A 218 -20.31 -9.78 -8.79
CA THR A 218 -20.41 -9.60 -10.25
C THR A 218 -20.50 -8.10 -10.54
N THR A 219 -19.45 -7.42 -10.96
CA THR A 219 -19.01 -7.40 -12.37
C THR A 219 -17.51 -7.01 -12.47
N PRO A 220 -16.58 -7.97 -12.64
CA PRO A 220 -15.18 -7.71 -13.00
C PRO A 220 -14.95 -7.64 -14.53
N PRO A 221 -13.79 -7.12 -14.99
CA PRO A 221 -13.44 -6.96 -16.42
C PRO A 221 -13.51 -8.28 -17.21
N THR A 222 -13.77 -8.18 -18.52
CA THR A 222 -14.01 -9.29 -19.47
C THR A 222 -12.83 -10.22 -19.75
N THR A 223 -11.78 -10.19 -18.94
CA THR A 223 -10.59 -11.04 -19.09
C THR A 223 -10.31 -11.77 -17.78
N PRO A 224 -10.38 -13.11 -17.74
CA PRO A 224 -10.01 -13.87 -16.56
C PRO A 224 -8.53 -13.66 -16.24
N PRO A 225 -8.13 -13.50 -14.96
CA PRO A 225 -6.73 -13.60 -14.59
C PRO A 225 -6.20 -15.01 -14.91
N PRO A 226 -4.95 -15.16 -15.37
CA PRO A 226 -4.38 -16.46 -15.64
C PRO A 226 -4.32 -17.30 -14.35
N SER A 227 -4.60 -18.59 -14.45
CA SER A 227 -4.42 -19.58 -13.38
C SER A 227 -2.93 -19.74 -13.06
N GLY A 228 -2.41 -18.87 -12.19
CA GLY A 228 -1.06 -18.96 -11.63
C GLY A 228 -1.08 -19.66 -10.27
N ASN A 229 -0.11 -20.52 -10.02
CA ASN A 229 0.18 -21.02 -8.67
C ASN A 229 0.28 -19.83 -7.71
N CYS A 230 -0.33 -19.93 -6.53
CA CYS A 230 -0.13 -19.00 -5.42
C CYS A 230 1.33 -19.09 -4.95
N SER A 231 2.23 -18.40 -5.64
CA SER A 231 3.58 -18.15 -5.16
C SER A 231 3.51 -16.90 -4.30
N PRO A 232 3.97 -16.95 -3.04
CA PRO A 232 4.00 -15.76 -2.22
C PRO A 232 4.87 -14.68 -2.87
N LEU A 233 4.33 -13.47 -2.96
CA LEU A 233 5.03 -12.29 -3.45
C LEU A 233 5.84 -11.72 -2.28
N TYR A 234 7.08 -12.20 -2.12
CA TYR A 234 7.98 -11.68 -1.08
C TYR A 234 8.86 -10.55 -1.62
N GLY A 235 9.11 -9.52 -0.80
CA GLY A 235 10.14 -8.51 -1.06
C GLY A 235 9.66 -7.23 -1.73
N GLN A 236 8.66 -6.55 -1.18
CA GLN A 236 8.50 -5.11 -1.42
C GLN A 236 9.69 -4.41 -0.75
N CYS A 237 10.48 -3.71 -1.56
CA CYS A 237 11.69 -3.02 -1.16
C CYS A 237 11.44 -1.52 -1.14
N ASP A 238 12.12 -0.84 -0.21
CA ASP A 238 11.85 0.54 0.17
C ASP A 238 10.48 0.72 0.82
N GLY A 239 10.38 1.65 1.77
CA GLY A 239 9.28 1.74 2.73
C GLY A 239 9.84 2.12 4.10
N GLN A 240 9.73 3.40 4.43
CA GLN A 240 10.09 3.93 5.75
C GLN A 240 8.83 4.54 6.33
N GLY A 241 8.37 3.99 7.45
CA GLY A 241 7.36 4.57 8.34
C GLY A 241 8.05 5.08 9.60
#